data_AF-A0A4S4MXD2-F1
#
_entry.id   AF-A0A4S4MXD2-F1
#
_cell.length_a   1.000
_cell.length_b   1.000
_cell.length_c   1.000
_cell.angle_alpha   90.00
_cell.angle_beta   90.00
_cell.angle_gamma   90.00
#
_symmetry.space_group_name_H-M   'P 1'
#
loop_
_entity.id
_entity.type
_entity.pdbx_description
1 polymer ?
#
loop_
_entity_poly.entity_id
_entity_poly.type
_entity_poly.pdbx_seq_one_letter_code
_entity_poly.pdbx_strand_id
1 'polypeptide(L)'
;MSSASGLESGLNDPNGYCKDLVRKRDYEAFLTSQFYPRQLQNAYYALRAFHIEVAIVQESVSNTMIGKMRMQFWNDALKGIADGSPPRHPIALALYEAYANEKLPSYHLKRIVNARVNML
;
A
#
# COMPACT_ATOMS: atom_id res chain seq x y z
N MET A 1 3.95 7.38 -21.76
CA MET A 1 3.26 6.13 -22.20
C MET A 1 3.70 4.88 -21.44
N SER A 2 4.72 4.91 -20.57
CA SER A 2 5.25 3.73 -19.85
C SER A 2 4.59 3.42 -18.48
N SER A 3 3.71 4.28 -17.99
CA SER A 3 3.10 4.17 -16.64
C SER A 3 1.85 3.29 -16.60
N ALA A 4 1.11 3.18 -17.70
CA ALA A 4 -0.06 2.31 -17.79
C ALA A 4 0.31 0.82 -17.78
N SER A 5 1.39 0.44 -18.49
CA SER A 5 1.87 -0.95 -18.55
C SER A 5 2.39 -1.47 -17.21
N GLY A 6 3.00 -0.59 -16.38
CA GLY A 6 3.45 -0.94 -15.03
C GLY A 6 2.29 -1.18 -14.04
N LEU A 7 1.18 -0.45 -14.20
CA LEU A 7 0.00 -0.63 -13.37
C LEU A 7 -0.78 -1.89 -13.79
N GLU A 8 -0.96 -2.13 -15.10
CA GLU A 8 -1.64 -3.33 -15.60
C GLU A 8 -0.89 -4.61 -15.26
N SER A 9 0.44 -4.63 -15.39
CA SER A 9 1.26 -5.76 -14.93
C SER A 9 1.16 -5.95 -13.41
N GLY A 10 1.13 -4.87 -12.64
CA GLY A 10 0.93 -4.93 -11.19
C GLY A 10 -0.46 -5.42 -10.78
N LEU A 11 -1.49 -5.26 -11.61
CA LEU A 11 -2.82 -5.81 -11.34
C LEU A 11 -2.86 -7.33 -11.52
N ASN A 12 -2.01 -7.88 -12.39
CA ASN A 12 -1.88 -9.33 -12.61
C ASN A 12 -1.02 -10.01 -11.53
N ASP A 13 -0.04 -9.29 -10.97
CA ASP A 13 0.77 -9.74 -9.82
C ASP A 13 0.89 -8.65 -8.74
N PRO A 14 -0.16 -8.46 -7.90
CA PRO A 14 -0.17 -7.49 -6.82
C PRO A 14 0.98 -7.66 -5.81
N ASN A 15 1.33 -8.91 -5.50
CA ASN A 15 2.36 -9.24 -4.53
C ASN A 15 3.77 -8.95 -5.07
N GLY A 16 4.03 -9.34 -6.33
CA GLY A 16 5.28 -9.00 -7.03
C GLY A 16 5.44 -7.49 -7.19
N TYR A 17 4.37 -6.77 -7.52
CA TYR A 17 4.38 -5.30 -7.57
C TYR A 17 4.81 -4.70 -6.22
N CYS A 18 4.19 -5.13 -5.12
CA CYS A 18 4.54 -4.64 -3.78
C CYS A 18 6.00 -4.93 -3.43
N LYS A 19 6.48 -6.15 -3.70
CA LYS A 19 7.87 -6.56 -3.46
C LYS A 19 8.86 -5.71 -4.25
N ASP A 20 8.59 -5.46 -5.53
CA ASP A 20 9.45 -4.65 -6.38
C ASP A 20 9.44 -3.18 -6.01
N LEU A 21 8.28 -2.65 -5.59
CA LEU A 21 8.17 -1.29 -5.07
C LEU A 21 9.01 -1.13 -3.81
N VAL A 22 8.87 -2.05 -2.85
CA VAL A 22 9.67 -2.05 -1.60
C VAL A 22 11.15 -2.18 -1.93
N ARG A 23 11.56 -3.09 -2.82
CA ARG A 23 12.97 -3.20 -3.24
C ARG A 23 13.52 -1.89 -3.79
N LYS A 24 12.73 -1.13 -4.55
CA LYS A 24 13.15 0.12 -5.20
C LYS A 24 13.16 1.33 -4.26
N ARG A 25 12.26 1.38 -3.28
CA ARG A 25 11.99 2.57 -2.46
C ARG A 25 12.38 2.41 -0.98
N ASP A 26 12.60 1.19 -0.54
CA ASP A 26 12.85 0.82 0.85
C ASP A 26 13.67 -0.48 0.91
N TYR A 27 14.92 -0.38 0.48
CA TYR A 27 15.80 -1.53 0.31
C TYR A 27 16.11 -2.23 1.64
N GLU A 28 16.15 -1.49 2.75
CA GLU A 28 16.33 -2.05 4.09
C GLU A 28 15.16 -2.95 4.50
N ALA A 29 13.92 -2.53 4.25
CA ALA A 29 12.75 -3.39 4.42
C ALA A 29 12.81 -4.62 3.51
N PHE A 30 13.28 -4.47 2.27
CA PHE A 30 13.46 -5.60 1.36
C PHE A 30 14.49 -6.63 1.86
N LEU A 31 15.59 -6.18 2.48
CA LEU A 31 16.59 -7.09 3.05
C LEU A 31 16.05 -7.80 4.30
N THR A 32 15.40 -7.04 5.18
CA THR A 32 14.87 -7.58 6.44
C THR A 32 13.66 -8.50 6.25
N SER A 33 12.96 -8.41 5.11
CA SER A 33 11.85 -9.32 4.79
C SER A 33 12.24 -10.80 4.77
N GLN A 34 13.52 -11.12 4.57
CA GLN A 34 14.03 -12.50 4.58
C GLN A 34 13.93 -13.16 5.95
N PHE A 35 13.83 -12.38 7.03
CA PHE A 35 13.66 -12.89 8.40
C PHE A 35 12.20 -13.19 8.75
N TYR A 36 11.24 -12.80 7.89
CA TYR A 36 9.83 -13.15 8.07
C TYR A 36 9.54 -14.55 7.51
N PRO A 37 8.63 -15.33 8.16
CA PRO A 37 8.12 -16.58 7.58
C PRO A 37 7.61 -16.36 6.16
N ARG A 38 7.92 -17.30 5.25
CA ARG A 38 7.62 -17.16 3.81
C ARG A 38 6.15 -16.84 3.53
N GLN A 39 5.24 -17.41 4.31
CA GLN A 39 3.80 -17.20 4.21
C GLN A 39 3.39 -15.76 4.50
N LEU A 40 4.14 -15.06 5.38
CA LEU A 40 3.85 -13.69 5.80
C LEU A 40 4.57 -12.63 4.95
N GLN A 41 5.50 -13.02 4.08
CA GLN A 41 6.30 -12.07 3.30
C GLN A 41 5.44 -11.22 2.35
N ASN A 42 4.40 -11.80 1.75
CA ASN A 42 3.49 -11.04 0.88
C ASN A 42 2.73 -9.97 1.68
N ALA A 43 2.18 -10.33 2.84
CA ALA A 43 1.52 -9.39 3.74
C ALA A 43 2.48 -8.28 4.21
N TYR A 44 3.72 -8.64 4.54
CA TYR A 44 4.77 -7.68 4.87
C TYR A 44 5.02 -6.69 3.74
N TYR A 45 5.22 -7.17 2.51
CA TYR A 45 5.46 -6.31 1.36
C TYR A 45 4.26 -5.42 1.04
N ALA A 46 3.03 -5.93 1.15
CA ALA A 46 1.81 -5.13 0.96
C ALA A 46 1.74 -3.97 1.97
N LEU A 47 2.03 -4.23 3.25
CA LEU A 47 2.06 -3.22 4.30
C LEU A 47 3.17 -2.18 4.07
N ARG A 48 4.38 -2.61 3.70
CA ARG A 48 5.49 -1.69 3.40
C ARG A 48 5.22 -0.85 2.15
N ALA A 49 4.68 -1.46 1.09
CA ALA A 49 4.29 -0.77 -0.14
C ALA A 49 3.24 0.32 0.13
N PHE A 50 2.23 0.00 0.95
CA PHE A 50 1.24 0.97 1.41
C PHE A 50 1.86 2.12 2.21
N HIS A 51 2.77 1.80 3.14
CA HIS A 51 3.48 2.84 3.90
C HIS A 51 4.29 3.75 2.97
N ILE A 52 5.00 3.20 1.98
CA ILE A 52 5.74 3.97 0.97
C ILE A 52 4.82 4.95 0.24
N GLU A 53 3.68 4.49 -0.28
CA GLU A 53 2.73 5.37 -1.00
C GLU A 53 2.19 6.49 -0.11
N VAL A 54 1.82 6.19 1.13
CA VAL A 54 1.33 7.20 2.07
C VAL A 54 2.44 8.20 2.46
N ALA A 55 3.68 7.75 2.59
CA ALA A 55 4.82 8.61 2.90
C ALA A 55 5.17 9.57 1.73
N ILE A 56 5.12 9.08 0.49
CA ILE A 56 5.37 9.90 -0.72
C ILE A 56 4.37 11.06 -0.82
N VAL A 57 3.14 10.91 -0.34
CA VAL A 57 2.17 12.01 -0.31
C VAL A 57 2.71 13.20 0.49
N GLN A 58 3.41 12.96 1.60
CA GLN A 58 4.01 13.97 2.46
C GLN A 58 5.26 14.63 1.86
N GLU A 59 5.87 14.05 0.84
CA GLU A 59 6.97 14.69 0.10
C GLU A 59 6.44 15.57 -1.04
N SER A 60 5.21 15.30 -1.51
CA SER A 60 4.56 16.00 -2.64
C SER A 60 3.71 17.23 -2.27
N VAL A 61 3.83 17.73 -1.03
CA VAL A 61 2.98 18.80 -0.45
C VAL A 61 3.08 20.15 -1.14
N SER A 62 4.01 20.33 -2.08
CA SER A 62 4.02 21.49 -2.97
C SER A 62 2.68 21.67 -3.72
N ASN A 63 1.86 20.62 -3.83
CA ASN A 63 0.47 20.71 -4.27
C ASN A 63 -0.50 20.07 -3.24
N THR A 64 -1.00 20.89 -2.32
CA THR A 64 -1.92 20.49 -1.22
C THR A 64 -3.17 19.75 -1.71
N MET A 65 -3.71 20.10 -2.88
CA MET A 65 -4.92 19.48 -3.42
C MET A 65 -4.67 18.02 -3.83
N ILE A 66 -3.57 17.76 -4.55
CA ILE A 66 -3.18 16.41 -4.96
C ILE A 66 -2.92 15.53 -3.74
N GLY A 67 -2.28 16.09 -2.70
CA GLY A 67 -2.05 15.39 -1.43
C GLY A 67 -3.36 14.93 -0.79
N LYS A 68 -4.34 15.84 -0.64
CA LYS A 68 -5.67 15.53 -0.11
C LYS A 68 -6.39 14.45 -0.92
N MET A 69 -6.35 14.52 -2.25
CA MET A 69 -6.97 13.51 -3.11
C MET A 69 -6.38 12.11 -2.92
N ARG A 70 -5.05 11.98 -2.82
CA ARG A 70 -4.40 10.69 -2.54
C ARG A 70 -4.75 10.13 -1.17
N MET A 71 -4.79 10.98 -0.14
CA MET A 71 -5.19 10.52 1.20
C MET A 71 -6.65 10.09 1.24
N GLN A 72 -7.53 10.82 0.53
CA GLN A 72 -8.93 10.42 0.38
C GLN A 72 -9.05 9.07 -0.34
N PHE A 73 -8.31 8.87 -1.44
CA PHE A 73 -8.23 7.58 -2.11
C PHE A 73 -7.85 6.45 -1.15
N TRP A 74 -6.84 6.63 -0.30
CA TRP A 74 -6.43 5.60 0.65
C TRP A 74 -7.46 5.34 1.76
N ASN A 75 -8.16 6.37 2.23
CA ASN A 75 -9.29 6.19 3.14
C ASN A 75 -10.41 5.35 2.50
N ASP A 76 -10.78 5.65 1.26
CA ASP A 76 -11.82 4.92 0.52
C ASP A 76 -11.36 3.50 0.18
N ALA A 77 -10.08 3.32 -0.16
CA ALA A 77 -9.49 2.01 -0.43
C ALA A 77 -9.53 1.11 0.82
N LEU A 78 -9.16 1.64 2.00
CA LEU A 78 -9.21 0.88 3.25
C LEU A 78 -10.64 0.53 3.67
N LYS A 79 -11.61 1.40 3.36
CA LYS A 79 -13.03 1.07 3.52
C LYS A 79 -13.44 -0.06 2.58
N GLY A 80 -13.11 0.04 1.29
CA GLY A 80 -13.37 -1.01 0.31
C GLY A 80 -12.75 -2.36 0.70
N ILE A 81 -11.51 -2.38 1.20
CA ILE A 81 -10.86 -3.58 1.73
C ILE A 81 -11.67 -4.22 2.87
N ALA A 82 -12.13 -3.41 3.82
CA ALA A 82 -12.93 -3.90 4.95
C ALA A 82 -14.31 -4.41 4.51
N ASP A 83 -14.89 -3.79 3.48
CA ASP A 83 -16.21 -4.12 2.92
C ASP A 83 -16.15 -5.27 1.88
N GLY A 84 -14.96 -5.83 1.59
CA GLY A 84 -14.80 -6.91 0.61
C GLY A 84 -14.77 -6.47 -0.85
N SER A 85 -14.62 -5.17 -1.12
CA SER A 85 -14.58 -4.55 -2.45
C SER A 85 -13.37 -3.63 -2.58
N PRO A 86 -12.14 -4.17 -2.62
CA PRO A 86 -10.94 -3.35 -2.79
C PRO A 86 -10.92 -2.68 -4.17
N PRO A 87 -10.39 -1.45 -4.28
CA PRO A 87 -10.23 -0.80 -5.58
C PRO A 87 -9.20 -1.54 -6.44
N ARG A 88 -9.28 -1.37 -7.77
CA ARG A 88 -8.33 -1.92 -8.75
C ARG A 88 -6.99 -1.18 -8.68
N HIS A 89 -6.24 -1.43 -7.62
CA HIS A 89 -4.91 -0.90 -7.37
C HIS A 89 -4.03 -2.02 -6.81
N PRO A 90 -2.83 -2.29 -7.36
CA PRO A 90 -2.01 -3.44 -6.97
C PRO A 90 -1.81 -3.55 -5.45
N ILE A 91 -1.43 -2.45 -4.81
CA ILE A 91 -1.21 -2.44 -3.35
C ILE A 91 -2.52 -2.67 -2.58
N ALA A 92 -3.67 -2.16 -3.06
CA ALA A 92 -4.95 -2.36 -2.38
C ALA A 92 -5.43 -3.81 -2.49
N LEU A 93 -5.18 -4.45 -3.64
CA LEU A 93 -5.46 -5.87 -3.85
C LEU A 93 -4.56 -6.75 -2.97
N ALA A 94 -3.26 -6.46 -2.90
CA ALA A 94 -2.34 -7.19 -2.02
C ALA A 94 -2.67 -6.98 -0.53
N LEU A 95 -3.09 -5.77 -0.14
CA LEU A 95 -3.58 -5.50 1.22
C LEU A 95 -4.87 -6.23 1.53
N TYR A 96 -5.77 -6.38 0.56
CA TYR A 96 -7.00 -7.15 0.74
C TYR A 96 -6.72 -8.63 0.97
N GLU A 97 -5.81 -9.22 0.20
CA GLU A 97 -5.35 -10.59 0.40
C GLU A 97 -4.73 -10.76 1.81
N ALA A 98 -3.85 -9.83 2.21
CA ALA A 98 -3.26 -9.83 3.55
C ALA A 98 -4.31 -9.67 4.67
N TYR A 99 -5.31 -8.80 4.45
CA TYR A 99 -6.42 -8.58 5.38
C TYR A 99 -7.25 -9.85 5.57
N ALA A 100 -7.57 -10.55 4.48
CA ALA A 100 -8.36 -11.77 4.49
C ALA A 100 -7.61 -12.95 5.15
N ASN A 101 -6.32 -13.11 4.84
CA ASN A 101 -5.53 -14.27 5.28
C ASN A 101 -5.01 -14.13 6.72
N GLU A 102 -4.57 -12.92 7.11
CA GLU A 102 -3.88 -12.69 8.38
C GLU A 102 -4.76 -12.02 9.45
N LYS A 103 -6.06 -11.84 9.16
CA LYS A 103 -7.05 -11.19 10.04
C LYS A 103 -6.57 -9.84 10.59
N LEU A 104 -5.93 -9.04 9.73
CA LEU A 104 -5.40 -7.74 10.11
C LEU A 104 -6.53 -6.80 10.58
N PRO A 105 -6.45 -6.17 11.76
CA PRO A 105 -7.49 -5.25 12.19
C PRO A 105 -7.49 -3.98 11.31
N SER A 106 -8.60 -3.72 10.62
CA SER A 106 -8.76 -2.54 9.75
C SER A 106 -8.51 -1.21 10.48
N TYR A 107 -8.72 -1.19 11.79
CA TYR A 107 -8.40 -0.07 12.68
C TYR A 107 -6.92 0.38 12.60
N HIS A 108 -5.97 -0.55 12.55
CA HIS A 108 -4.55 -0.19 12.50
C HIS A 108 -4.17 0.44 11.17
N LEU A 109 -4.69 -0.06 10.06
CA LEU A 109 -4.46 0.52 8.74
C LEU A 109 -5.02 1.95 8.65
N LYS A 110 -6.25 2.16 9.14
CA LYS A 110 -6.88 3.49 9.19
C LYS A 110 -6.07 4.47 10.03
N ARG A 111 -5.51 4.02 11.17
CA ARG A 111 -4.64 4.86 12.01
C ARG A 111 -3.39 5.35 11.29
N ILE A 112 -2.79 4.51 10.43
CA ILE A 112 -1.62 4.91 9.65
C ILE A 112 -1.96 6.06 8.70
N VAL A 113 -3.10 5.99 8.00
CA VAL A 113 -3.56 7.09 7.12
C VAL A 113 -3.88 8.34 7.94
N ASN A 114 -4.67 8.20 9.00
CA ASN A 114 -5.11 9.34 9.82
C ASN A 114 -3.93 10.10 10.47
N ALA A 115 -2.92 9.38 10.96
CA ALA A 115 -1.71 9.99 11.52
C ALA A 115 -0.98 10.88 10.50
N ARG A 116 -1.08 10.53 9.21
CA ARG A 116 -0.41 11.22 8.11
C ARG A 116 -1.24 12.38 7.55
N VAL A 117 -2.58 12.28 7.60
CA VAL A 117 -3.50 13.41 7.28
C VAL A 117 -3.27 14.58 8.24
N ASN A 118 -3.07 14.32 9.53
CA ASN A 118 -2.88 15.37 10.54
C ASN A 118 -1.55 16.15 10.39
N MET A 119 -0.65 15.71 9.50
CA MET A 119 0.64 16.35 9.24
C MET A 119 0.65 17.16 7.92
N LEU A 120 -0.45 17.13 7.15
CA LEU A 120 -0.65 17.90 5.90
C LEU A 120 -1.33 19.24 6.20
#